data_AF-A0A4S3J5C2-F1
#
_entry.id   AF-A0A4S3J5C2-F1
#
_cell.length_a   1.000
_cell.length_b   1.000
_cell.length_c   1.000
_cell.angle_alpha   90.00
_cell.angle_beta   90.00
_cell.angle_gamma   90.00
#
_symmetry.space_group_name_H-M   'P 1'
#
loop_
_entity.id
_entity.type
_entity.pdbx_description
1 polymer ?
#
loop_
_entity_poly.entity_id
_entity_poly.type
_entity_poly.pdbx_seq_one_letter_code
_entity_poly.pdbx_strand_id
1 'polypeptide(L)'
;MLTLIPVTAVVGVIATKINRFLSGISYGLILSTQTFVSHAASLPNDEGATAAMYVFMRNLGAAVGVGIGSSIFQNVMKRKLKNLDFPSEIAQNSEAYIVLLKTIPDSLSKEHLLESYVFGLR
;
A
#
# COMPACT_ATOMS: atom_id res chain seq x y z
N MET A 1 -33.82 -0.70 18.83
CA MET A 1 -33.82 -0.86 17.36
C MET A 1 -32.40 -1.21 16.91
N LEU A 2 -31.95 -2.45 17.21
CA LEU A 2 -30.63 -2.99 16.89
C LEU A 2 -30.82 -4.14 15.90
N THR A 3 -30.76 -3.84 14.61
CA THR A 3 -30.86 -4.83 13.54
C THR A 3 -29.47 -5.42 13.24
N LEU A 4 -29.35 -6.72 13.48
CA LEU A 4 -28.54 -7.71 12.76
C LEU A 4 -27.52 -7.13 11.77
N ILE A 5 -26.25 -7.13 12.17
CA ILE A 5 -25.17 -7.31 11.18
C ILE A 5 -25.42 -8.69 10.55
N PRO A 6 -25.59 -8.80 9.22
CA PRO A 6 -25.91 -10.07 8.60
C PRO A 6 -24.77 -11.05 8.88
N VAL A 7 -25.10 -12.26 9.36
CA VAL A 7 -24.13 -13.33 9.66
C VAL A 7 -23.17 -13.57 8.49
N THR A 8 -23.63 -13.37 7.25
CA THR A 8 -22.82 -13.39 6.03
C THR A 8 -21.71 -12.34 5.98
N ALA A 9 -21.90 -11.13 6.51
CA ALA A 9 -20.85 -10.11 6.59
C ALA A 9 -19.78 -10.47 7.63
N VAL A 10 -20.19 -11.04 8.78
CA VAL A 10 -19.26 -11.48 9.82
C VAL A 10 -18.40 -12.64 9.31
N VAL A 11 -19.03 -13.65 8.68
CA VAL A 11 -18.32 -14.78 8.06
C VAL A 11 -17.41 -14.32 6.92
N GLY A 12 -17.83 -13.35 6.09
CA GLY A 12 -17.01 -12.79 5.01
C GLY A 12 -15.77 -12.03 5.52
N VAL A 13 -15.89 -11.29 6.61
CA VAL A 13 -14.75 -10.61 7.25
C VAL A 13 -13.77 -11.61 7.85
N ILE A 14 -14.27 -12.69 8.48
CA ILE A 14 -13.43 -13.76 9.02
C ILE A 14 -12.70 -14.47 7.86
N ALA A 15 -13.40 -14.82 6.79
CA ALA A 15 -12.82 -15.48 5.62
C ALA A 15 -11.72 -14.65 4.93
N THR A 16 -11.95 -13.35 4.74
CA THR A 16 -10.93 -12.45 4.15
C THR A 16 -9.71 -12.27 5.05
N LYS A 17 -9.88 -12.22 6.37
CA LYS A 17 -8.77 -12.21 7.33
C LYS A 17 -7.95 -13.50 7.26
N ILE A 18 -8.61 -14.65 7.22
CA ILE A 18 -7.96 -15.97 7.07
C ILE A 18 -7.20 -16.03 5.74
N ASN A 19 -7.80 -15.59 4.63
CA ASN A 19 -7.13 -15.59 3.33
C ASN A 19 -5.86 -14.73 3.31
N ARG A 20 -5.89 -13.54 3.93
CA ARG A 20 -4.71 -12.67 4.07
C ARG A 20 -3.65 -13.30 4.97
N PHE A 21 -4.07 -14.00 6.03
CA PHE A 21 -3.16 -14.71 6.92
C PHE A 21 -2.44 -15.85 6.19
N LEU A 22 -3.18 -16.71 5.49
CA LEU A 22 -2.63 -17.80 4.68
C LEU A 22 -1.69 -17.27 3.60
N SER A 23 -2.11 -16.23 2.87
CA SER A 23 -1.27 -15.56 1.88
C SER A 23 0.02 -15.04 2.50
N GLY A 24 -0.05 -14.40 3.67
CA GLY A 24 1.12 -13.90 4.39
C GLY A 24 2.13 -15.00 4.73
N ILE A 25 1.66 -16.16 5.18
CA ILE A 25 2.51 -17.33 5.44
C ILE A 25 3.19 -17.79 4.14
N SER A 26 2.44 -17.94 3.06
CA SER A 26 2.98 -18.36 1.76
C SER A 26 4.06 -17.40 1.25
N TYR A 27 3.82 -16.07 1.31
CA TYR A 27 4.82 -15.07 0.91
C TYR A 27 6.08 -15.13 1.78
N GLY A 28 5.95 -15.33 3.10
CA GLY A 28 7.10 -15.48 3.99
C GLY A 28 7.97 -16.69 3.64
N LEU A 29 7.34 -17.83 3.33
CA LEU A 29 8.04 -19.04 2.90
C LEU A 29 8.75 -18.85 1.55
N ILE A 30 8.07 -18.28 0.54
CA ILE A 30 8.66 -18.05 -0.78
C ILE A 30 9.89 -17.13 -0.68
N LEU A 31 9.78 -16.03 0.07
CA LEU A 31 10.88 -15.07 0.24
C LEU A 31 12.09 -15.70 0.95
N SER A 32 11.84 -16.63 1.88
CA SER A 32 12.90 -17.36 2.59
C SER A 32 13.59 -18.38 1.67
N THR A 33 12.84 -19.09 0.83
CA THR A 33 13.41 -20.04 -0.13
C THR A 33 14.28 -19.35 -1.18
N GLN A 34 13.92 -18.15 -1.62
CA GLN A 34 14.68 -17.41 -2.65
C GLN A 34 16.12 -17.09 -2.22
N THR A 35 16.38 -16.81 -0.94
CA THR A 35 17.76 -16.58 -0.46
C THR A 35 18.57 -17.87 -0.58
N PHE A 36 18.02 -19.01 -0.16
CA PHE A 36 18.71 -20.30 -0.27
C PHE A 36 19.01 -20.70 -1.71
N VAL A 37 18.05 -20.53 -2.62
CA VAL A 37 18.25 -20.82 -4.05
C VAL A 37 19.35 -19.93 -4.65
N SER A 38 19.38 -18.65 -4.27
CA SER A 38 20.40 -17.72 -4.78
C SER A 38 21.80 -18.16 -4.34
N HIS A 39 21.98 -18.54 -3.07
CA HIS A 39 23.27 -19.05 -2.59
C HIS A 39 23.62 -20.42 -3.19
N ALA A 40 22.66 -21.32 -3.36
CA ALA A 40 22.90 -22.65 -3.95
C ALA A 40 23.26 -22.59 -5.44
N ALA A 41 22.82 -21.56 -6.17
CA ALA A 41 23.18 -21.33 -7.56
C ALA A 41 24.51 -20.56 -7.75
N SER A 42 25.15 -20.13 -6.66
CA SER A 42 26.40 -19.36 -6.71
C SER A 42 27.62 -20.23 -7.03
N LEU A 43 28.61 -19.61 -7.68
CA LEU A 43 29.90 -20.25 -7.90
C LEU A 43 30.70 -20.30 -6.59
N PRO A 44 31.53 -21.34 -6.36
CA PRO A 44 32.38 -21.41 -5.19
C PRO A 44 33.29 -20.16 -5.10
N ASN A 45 33.36 -19.54 -3.91
CA ASN A 45 34.03 -18.25 -3.62
C ASN A 45 33.32 -16.97 -4.06
N ASP A 46 32.14 -17.02 -4.69
CA ASP A 46 31.39 -15.82 -5.12
C ASP A 46 30.03 -15.66 -4.40
N GLU A 47 29.92 -16.29 -3.24
CA GLU A 47 28.72 -16.26 -2.39
C GLU A 47 28.40 -14.84 -1.92
N GLY A 48 29.43 -14.02 -1.69
CA GLY A 48 29.30 -12.63 -1.25
C GLY A 48 28.71 -11.72 -2.32
N ALA A 49 29.17 -11.80 -3.58
CA ALA A 49 28.59 -11.00 -4.67
C ALA A 49 27.18 -11.46 -5.00
N THR A 50 26.91 -12.77 -4.92
CA THR A 50 25.57 -13.33 -5.11
C THR A 50 24.58 -12.82 -4.05
N ALA A 51 25.01 -12.78 -2.78
CA ALA A 51 24.22 -12.19 -1.69
C ALA A 51 23.93 -10.71 -1.93
N ALA A 52 24.95 -9.94 -2.35
CA ALA A 52 24.81 -8.51 -2.62
C ALA A 52 23.84 -8.24 -3.78
N MET A 53 23.90 -9.03 -4.86
CA MET A 53 23.00 -8.90 -6.01
C MET A 53 21.55 -9.25 -5.64
N TYR A 54 21.32 -10.30 -4.84
CA TYR A 54 19.99 -10.62 -4.33
C TYR A 54 19.39 -9.47 -3.52
N VAL A 55 20.16 -8.91 -2.57
CA VAL A 55 19.71 -7.79 -1.73
C VAL A 55 19.45 -6.54 -2.58
N PHE A 56 20.32 -6.25 -3.55
CA PHE A 56 20.13 -5.14 -4.48
C PHE A 56 18.81 -5.28 -5.27
N MET A 57 18.59 -6.43 -5.91
CA MET A 57 17.38 -6.68 -6.71
C MET A 57 16.12 -6.59 -5.86
N ARG A 58 16.17 -7.11 -4.62
CA ARG A 58 15.05 -7.01 -3.67
C ARG A 58 14.73 -5.57 -3.29
N ASN A 59 15.76 -4.76 -3.01
CA ASN A 59 15.59 -3.35 -2.68
C ASN A 59 15.10 -2.54 -3.88
N LEU A 60 15.56 -2.88 -5.09
CA LEU A 60 15.05 -2.28 -6.33
C LEU A 60 13.56 -2.56 -6.51
N GLY A 61 13.13 -3.81 -6.32
CA GLY A 61 11.71 -4.18 -6.39
C GLY A 61 10.86 -3.44 -5.36
N ALA A 62 11.37 -3.28 -4.13
CA ALA A 62 10.69 -2.49 -3.09
C ALA A 62 10.56 -1.01 -3.48
N ALA A 63 11.62 -0.40 -4.00
CA ALA A 63 11.61 1.01 -4.43
C ALA A 63 10.61 1.23 -5.57
N VAL A 64 10.62 0.35 -6.59
CA VAL A 64 9.66 0.40 -7.70
C VAL A 64 8.23 0.21 -7.21
N GLY A 65 8.00 -0.76 -6.31
CA GLY A 65 6.68 -1.02 -5.74
C GLY A 65 6.11 0.18 -4.99
N VAL A 66 6.92 0.85 -4.17
CA VAL A 66 6.51 2.06 -3.45
C VAL A 66 6.18 3.20 -4.43
N GLY A 67 7.01 3.41 -5.46
CA GLY A 67 6.78 4.45 -6.47
C GLY A 67 5.48 4.24 -7.26
N ILE A 68 5.20 3.00 -7.66
CA ILE A 68 3.93 2.64 -8.33
C ILE A 68 2.75 2.85 -7.37
N GLY A 69 2.85 2.40 -6.12
CA GLY A 69 1.81 2.58 -5.12
C GLY A 69 1.47 4.06 -4.88
N SER A 70 2.48 4.91 -4.76
CA SER A 70 2.29 6.36 -4.61
C SER A 70 1.62 6.99 -5.84
N SER A 71 2.04 6.58 -7.04
CA SER A 71 1.43 7.08 -8.29
C SER A 71 -0.04 6.67 -8.41
N ILE A 72 -0.40 5.44 -8.02
CA ILE A 72 -1.80 4.98 -8.00
C ILE A 72 -2.60 5.80 -6.99
N PHE A 73 -2.08 5.97 -5.77
CA PHE A 73 -2.72 6.77 -4.72
C PHE A 73 -3.04 8.18 -5.20
N GLN A 74 -2.05 8.88 -5.76
CA GLN A 74 -2.22 10.24 -6.29
C GLN A 74 -3.26 10.28 -7.42
N ASN A 75 -3.25 9.29 -8.33
CA ASN A 75 -4.22 9.22 -9.43
C ASN A 75 -5.65 8.95 -8.96
N VAL A 76 -5.85 8.06 -7.98
CA VAL A 76 -7.17 7.76 -7.41
C VAL A 76 -7.70 8.96 -6.63
N MET A 77 -6.85 9.59 -5.83
CA MET A 77 -7.17 10.82 -5.09
C MET A 77 -7.55 11.96 -6.05
N LYS A 78 -6.80 12.15 -7.14
CA LYS A 78 -7.09 13.15 -8.18
C LYS A 78 -8.47 12.97 -8.79
N ARG A 79 -8.89 11.71 -9.05
CA ARG A 79 -10.23 11.42 -9.59
C ARG A 79 -11.34 11.80 -8.60
N LYS A 80 -11.15 11.53 -7.30
CA LYS A 80 -12.13 11.88 -6.26
C LYS A 80 -12.23 13.39 -6.04
N LEU A 81 -11.10 14.11 -6.05
CA LEU A 81 -11.07 15.57 -5.95
C LEU A 81 -11.77 16.25 -7.13
N LYS A 82 -11.56 15.73 -8.36
CA LYS A 82 -12.25 16.24 -9.56
C LYS A 82 -13.78 16.11 -9.46
N ASN A 83 -14.27 15.04 -8.83
CA ASN A 83 -15.71 14.83 -8.63
C ASN A 83 -16.31 15.76 -7.55
N LEU A 84 -15.47 16.42 -6.75
CA LEU A 84 -15.86 17.33 -5.68
C LEU A 84 -15.54 18.80 -6.03
N ASP A 85 -15.19 19.10 -7.28
CA ASP A 85 -14.78 20.42 -7.78
C ASP A 85 -13.59 21.06 -7.03
N PHE A 86 -12.73 20.24 -6.39
CA PHE A 86 -11.52 20.72 -5.73
C PHE A 86 -10.31 20.76 -6.68
N PRO A 87 -9.33 21.67 -6.44
CA PRO A 87 -8.11 21.77 -7.24
C PRO A 87 -7.33 20.46 -7.27
N SER A 88 -7.03 19.97 -8.48
CA SER A 88 -6.34 18.69 -8.66
C SER A 88 -4.85 18.71 -8.27
N GLU A 89 -4.29 19.90 -8.05
CA GLU A 89 -2.91 20.13 -7.59
C GLU A 89 -2.68 19.58 -6.17
N ILE A 90 -3.75 19.49 -5.37
CA ILE A 90 -3.73 18.91 -4.02
C ILE A 90 -3.36 17.42 -4.05
N ALA A 91 -3.75 16.70 -5.11
CA ALA A 91 -3.40 15.28 -5.27
C ALA A 91 -1.97 15.06 -5.79
N GLN A 92 -1.37 16.02 -6.50
CA GLN A 92 0.03 15.91 -6.94
C GLN A 92 1.02 16.17 -5.78
N ASN A 93 0.65 17.04 -4.84
CA ASN A 93 1.47 17.38 -3.67
C ASN A 93 0.83 16.90 -2.36
N SER A 94 0.21 15.73 -2.37
CA SER A 94 -0.55 15.20 -1.24
C SER A 94 0.29 15.06 0.04
N GLU A 95 1.56 14.70 -0.09
CA GLU A 95 2.46 14.55 1.06
C GLU A 95 2.74 15.89 1.76
N ALA A 96 2.94 16.97 0.99
CA ALA A 96 3.14 18.31 1.53
C ALA A 96 1.83 18.93 2.05
N TYR A 97 0.72 18.64 1.38
CA TYR A 97 -0.59 19.22 1.70
C TYR A 97 -1.18 18.69 3.01
N ILE A 98 -0.77 17.50 3.49
CA ILE A 98 -1.17 16.96 4.80
C ILE A 98 -0.83 17.93 5.95
N VAL A 99 0.30 18.62 5.87
CA VAL A 99 0.72 19.59 6.91
C VAL A 99 -0.22 20.80 6.91
N LEU A 100 -0.55 21.32 5.73
CA LEU A 100 -1.53 22.38 5.55
C LEU A 100 -2.92 21.94 6.03
N LEU A 101 -3.35 20.73 5.70
CA LEU A 101 -4.65 20.19 6.09
C LEU A 101 -4.86 20.17 7.62
N LYS A 102 -3.79 19.96 8.40
CA LYS A 102 -3.84 20.02 9.87
C LYS A 102 -4.09 21.42 10.42
N THR A 103 -3.71 22.45 9.67
CA THR A 103 -3.86 23.86 10.06
C THR A 103 -5.22 24.46 9.65
N ILE A 104 -5.98 23.78 8.79
CA ILE A 104 -7.30 24.23 8.33
C ILE A 104 -8.34 24.02 9.45
N PRO A 105 -9.18 25.02 9.77
CA PRO A 105 -10.26 24.87 10.74
C PRO A 105 -11.28 23.81 10.29
N ASP A 106 -11.88 23.12 11.27
CA ASP A 106 -12.89 22.09 10.99
C ASP A 106 -14.11 22.72 10.32
N SER A 107 -14.22 22.47 9.02
CA SER A 107 -15.25 22.95 8.13
C SER A 107 -15.69 21.80 7.22
N LEU A 108 -16.90 21.87 6.66
CA LEU A 108 -17.43 20.86 5.75
C LEU A 108 -16.48 20.57 4.56
N SER A 109 -15.72 21.57 4.12
CA SER A 109 -14.71 21.40 3.07
C SER A 109 -13.53 20.53 3.49
N LYS A 110 -13.10 20.59 4.76
CA LYS A 110 -12.04 19.76 5.32
C LYS A 110 -12.46 18.29 5.40
N GLU A 111 -13.73 18.02 5.72
CA GLU A 111 -14.29 16.68 5.76
C GLU A 111 -14.28 16.02 4.37
N HIS A 112 -14.77 16.72 3.34
CA HIS A 112 -14.71 16.22 1.95
C HIS A 112 -13.28 16.02 1.42
N LEU A 113 -12.33 16.85 1.87
CA LEU A 113 -10.90 16.67 1.59
C LEU A 113 -10.35 15.41 2.28
N LEU A 114 -10.67 15.19 3.55
CA LEU A 114 -10.28 13.99 4.29
C LEU A 114 -10.87 12.72 3.67
N GLU A 115 -12.13 12.75 3.23
CA GLU A 115 -12.73 11.63 2.50
C GLU A 115 -11.99 11.32 1.20
N SER A 116 -11.48 12.35 0.51
CA SER A 116 -10.68 12.17 -0.70
C SER A 116 -9.33 11.50 -0.42
N TYR A 117 -8.71 11.83 0.72
CA TYR A 117 -7.50 11.14 1.21
C TYR A 117 -7.77 9.68 1.57
N VAL A 118 -8.85 9.42 2.33
CA VAL A 118 -9.24 8.07 2.73
C VAL A 118 -9.58 7.23 1.51
N PHE A 119 -10.23 7.80 0.50
CA PHE A 119 -10.57 7.11 -0.74
C PHE A 119 -9.33 6.74 -1.57
N GLY A 120 -8.29 7.58 -1.59
CA GLY A 120 -7.03 7.24 -2.23
C GLY A 120 -6.32 6.04 -1.60
N LEU A 121 -6.44 5.88 -0.27
CA LEU A 121 -5.76 4.84 0.52
C LEU A 121 -6.54 3.52 0.65
N ARG A 122 -7.73 3.43 0.04
CA ARG A 122 -8.65 2.30 0.21
C ARG A 122 -8.52 1.27 -0.90
#